data_AF-A0AA43CUR6-F1
#
_entry.id   AF-A0AA43CUR6-F1
#
_cell.length_a   1.000
_cell.length_b   1.000
_cell.length_c   1.000
_cell.angle_alpha   90.00
_cell.angle_beta   90.00
_cell.angle_gamma   90.00
#
_symmetry.space_group_name_H-M   'P 1'
#
loop_
_entity.id
_entity.type
_entity.pdbx_description
1 polymer ?
#
loop_
_entity_poly.entity_id
_entity_poly.type
_entity_poly.pdbx_seq_one_letter_code
_entity_poly.pdbx_strand_id
1 'polypeptide(L)'
;MCRIVVWIFAVLYVAAIVLLLVGTFGLFGNEKDPLSGIFLLPLGLPWALIVHVVPEPLWPWLAGLAPAINLGLLVMLCRYLRQSRIFSPPSK
;
A
#
# COMPACT_ATOMS: atom_id res chain seq x y z
N MET A 1 9.33 -15.62 -6.18
CA MET A 1 8.55 -15.14 -5.02
C MET A 1 8.43 -13.62 -4.96
N CYS A 2 9.52 -12.85 -4.78
CA CYS A 2 9.48 -11.39 -4.57
C CYS A 2 8.61 -10.61 -5.59
N ARG A 3 8.73 -10.91 -6.89
CA ARG A 3 7.92 -10.27 -7.94
C ARG A 3 6.42 -10.53 -7.80
N ILE A 4 6.04 -11.73 -7.37
CA ILE A 4 4.63 -12.13 -7.19
C ILE A 4 4.04 -11.39 -5.99
N VAL A 5 4.78 -11.33 -4.86
CA VAL A 5 4.35 -10.62 -3.64
C VAL A 5 4.12 -9.14 -3.93
N VAL A 6 5.07 -8.48 -4.61
CA VAL A 6 4.94 -7.07 -5.01
C VAL A 6 3.73 -6.87 -5.92
N TRP A 7 3.49 -7.77 -6.88
CA TRP A 7 2.34 -7.70 -7.77
C TRP A 7 1.01 -7.87 -7.04
N ILE A 8 0.88 -8.86 -6.15
CA ILE A 8 -0.32 -9.08 -5.34
C ILE A 8 -0.60 -7.84 -4.49
N PHE A 9 0.41 -7.31 -3.79
CA PHE A 9 0.26 -6.11 -2.96
C PHE A 9 -0.17 -4.90 -3.80
N ALA A 10 0.46 -4.69 -4.96
CA ALA A 10 0.11 -3.59 -5.86
C ALA A 10 -1.33 -3.69 -6.36
N VAL A 11 -1.79 -4.89 -6.74
CA VAL A 11 -3.18 -5.11 -7.17
C VAL A 11 -4.16 -4.83 -6.03
N LEU A 12 -3.89 -5.34 -4.83
CA LEU A 12 -4.72 -5.07 -3.65
C LEU A 12 -4.79 -3.59 -3.32
N TYR A 13 -3.66 -2.88 -3.42
CA TYR A 13 -3.61 -1.44 -3.17
C TYR A 13 -4.42 -0.65 -4.21
N VAL A 14 -4.27 -0.97 -5.50
CA VAL A 14 -5.06 -0.34 -6.57
C VAL A 14 -6.56 -0.62 -6.38
N ALA A 15 -6.93 -1.86 -6.05
CA ALA A 15 -8.32 -2.22 -5.77
C ALA A 15 -8.88 -1.41 -4.58
N ALA A 16 -8.10 -1.25 -3.51
CA ALA A 16 -8.50 -0.45 -2.35
C ALA A 16 -8.71 1.03 -2.70
N ILE A 17 -7.85 1.63 -3.54
CA ILE A 17 -8.05 3.01 -4.04
C ILE A 17 -9.33 3.10 -4.87
N VAL A 18 -9.57 2.15 -5.78
CA VAL A 18 -10.78 2.14 -6.60
C VAL A 18 -12.03 2.05 -5.72
N LEU A 19 -12.05 1.15 -4.74
CA LEU A 19 -13.16 1.03 -3.78
C LEU A 19 -13.37 2.31 -2.97
N LEU A 20 -12.29 2.97 -2.53
CA LEU A 20 -12.36 4.26 -1.84
C LEU A 20 -12.97 5.33 -2.74
N LEU A 21 -12.54 5.45 -4.00
CA LEU A 21 -13.09 6.44 -4.93
C LEU A 21 -14.56 6.16 -5.24
N VAL A 22 -14.91 4.88 -5.45
CA VAL A 22 -16.31 4.48 -5.71
C VAL A 22 -17.20 4.79 -4.52
N GLY A 23 -16.79 4.43 -3.30
CA GLY A 23 -17.55 4.70 -2.09
C GLY A 23 -17.61 6.19 -1.72
N THR A 24 -16.53 6.95 -1.92
CA THR A 24 -16.47 8.38 -1.59
C THR A 24 -17.33 9.22 -2.54
N PHE A 25 -17.23 8.96 -3.84
CA PHE A 25 -17.94 9.74 -4.86
C PHE A 25 -19.32 9.18 -5.21
N GLY A 26 -19.69 8.00 -4.69
CA GLY A 26 -20.95 7.33 -5.04
C GLY A 26 -20.99 6.93 -6.52
N LEU A 27 -19.83 6.56 -7.07
CA LEU A 27 -19.73 6.19 -8.49
C LEU A 27 -20.58 4.94 -8.73
N PHE A 28 -21.14 4.84 -9.94
CA PHE A 28 -22.03 3.75 -10.35
C PHE A 28 -23.40 3.70 -9.64
N GLY A 29 -23.86 4.83 -9.08
CA GLY A 29 -25.18 4.91 -8.42
C GLY A 29 -25.22 4.26 -7.04
N ASN A 30 -24.05 4.01 -6.44
CA ASN A 30 -23.94 3.53 -5.07
C ASN A 30 -24.16 4.68 -4.08
N GLU A 31 -24.75 4.37 -2.93
CA GLU A 31 -24.79 5.29 -1.79
C GLU A 31 -23.36 5.57 -1.31
N LYS A 32 -23.09 6.80 -0.89
CA LYS A 32 -21.76 7.17 -0.42
C LYS A 32 -21.43 6.37 0.84
N ASP A 33 -20.44 5.51 0.75
CA ASP A 33 -20.01 4.64 1.85
C ASP A 33 -18.70 5.16 2.46
N PRO A 34 -18.76 5.84 3.62
CA PRO A 34 -17.57 6.34 4.31
C PRO A 34 -16.66 5.24 4.86
N LEU A 35 -17.12 3.98 4.95
CA LEU A 35 -16.31 2.84 5.38
C LEU A 35 -15.46 2.24 4.25
N SER A 36 -15.59 2.72 3.01
CA SER A 36 -14.74 2.29 1.88
C SER A 36 -13.23 2.53 2.14
N GLY A 37 -12.88 3.44 3.04
CA GLY A 37 -11.48 3.66 3.47
C GLY A 37 -10.88 2.56 4.35
N ILE A 38 -11.70 1.65 4.90
CA ILE A 38 -11.20 0.59 5.80
C ILE A 38 -10.30 -0.41 5.08
N PHE A 39 -10.41 -0.54 3.75
CA PHE A 39 -9.54 -1.42 2.96
C PHE A 39 -8.10 -0.92 2.91
N LEU A 40 -7.87 0.39 3.03
CA LEU A 40 -6.51 0.94 3.06
C LEU A 40 -5.82 0.75 4.42
N LEU A 41 -6.60 0.62 5.50
CA LEU A 41 -6.06 0.46 6.86
C LEU A 41 -5.10 -0.73 7.01
N PRO A 42 -5.52 -1.99 6.73
CA PRO A 42 -4.65 -3.16 6.92
C PRO A 42 -3.46 -3.14 5.98
N LEU A 43 -3.63 -2.60 4.77
CA LEU A 43 -2.57 -2.44 3.76
C LEU A 43 -1.53 -1.38 4.17
N GLY A 44 -1.93 -0.37 4.94
CA GLY A 44 -1.09 0.76 5.36
C GLY A 44 -0.46 0.61 6.74
N LEU A 45 -0.72 -0.47 7.49
CA LEU A 45 -0.09 -0.69 8.79
C LEU A 45 1.44 -0.81 8.66
N PRO A 46 2.21 -0.32 9.66
CA PRO A 46 1.79 0.45 10.84
C PRO A 46 1.56 1.94 10.57
N TRP A 47 1.94 2.43 9.39
CA TRP A 47 1.93 3.87 9.03
C TRP A 47 0.54 4.50 9.12
N ALA A 48 -0.52 3.73 8.87
CA ALA A 48 -1.89 4.19 9.04
C ALA A 48 -2.25 4.50 10.51
N LEU A 49 -1.59 3.88 11.50
CA LEU A 49 -1.87 4.10 12.93
C LEU A 49 -1.26 5.40 13.47
N ILE A 50 -0.18 5.87 12.85
CA ILE A 50 0.51 7.10 13.27
C ILE A 50 -0.10 8.37 12.64
N VAL A 51 -1.26 8.25 11.98
CA VAL A 51 -1.96 9.37 11.36
C VAL A 51 -2.32 10.47 12.37
N HIS A 52 -2.53 10.11 13.64
CA HIS A 52 -2.83 11.05 14.71
C HIS A 52 -1.65 11.98 15.07
N VAL A 53 -0.44 11.70 14.59
CA VAL A 53 0.74 12.54 14.83
C VAL A 53 0.80 13.71 13.83
N VAL A 54 0.05 13.65 12.72
CA VAL A 54 -0.02 14.71 11.72
C VAL A 54 -1.32 15.50 11.81
N PRO A 55 -1.36 16.76 11.34
CA PRO A 55 -2.58 17.57 11.29
C PRO A 55 -3.75 16.88 10.55
N GLU A 56 -4.97 17.07 11.03
CA GLU A 56 -6.22 16.49 10.48
C GLU A 56 -6.39 16.65 8.96
N PRO A 57 -6.06 17.81 8.34
CA PRO A 57 -6.18 17.96 6.88
C PRO A 57 -5.30 17.01 6.08
N LEU A 58 -4.23 16.49 6.69
CA LEU A 58 -3.29 15.56 6.06
C LEU A 58 -3.66 14.09 6.26
N TRP A 59 -4.67 13.78 7.09
CA TRP A 59 -5.05 12.41 7.40
C TRP A 59 -5.44 11.59 6.15
N PRO A 60 -6.26 12.10 5.21
CA PRO A 60 -6.63 11.33 4.02
C PRO A 60 -5.42 11.04 3.13
N TRP A 61 -4.51 12.01 3.02
CA TRP A 61 -3.28 11.87 2.25
C TRP A 61 -2.35 10.84 2.89
N LEU A 62 -2.18 10.88 4.21
CA LEU A 62 -1.34 9.93 4.94
C LEU A 62 -1.91 8.52 4.87
N ALA A 63 -3.23 8.36 5.06
CA ALA A 63 -3.92 7.08 4.97
C ALA A 63 -3.83 6.48 3.55
N GLY A 64 -3.95 7.31 2.51
CA GLY A 64 -3.76 6.90 1.12
C GLY A 64 -2.31 6.52 0.82
N LEU A 65 -1.33 7.27 1.33
CA LEU A 65 0.10 7.02 1.09
C LEU A 65 0.67 5.89 1.95
N ALA A 66 0.06 5.53 3.06
CA ALA A 66 0.54 4.51 3.98
C ALA A 66 0.79 3.14 3.29
N PRO A 67 -0.14 2.59 2.48
CA PRO A 67 0.14 1.38 1.69
C PRO A 67 1.24 1.58 0.64
N ALA A 68 1.38 2.78 0.06
CA ALA A 68 2.41 3.08 -0.92
C ALA A 68 3.82 2.99 -0.31
N ILE A 69 3.97 3.38 0.97
CA ILE A 69 5.21 3.20 1.73
C ILE A 69 5.57 1.71 1.81
N ASN A 70 4.61 0.85 2.17
CA ASN A 70 4.82 -0.59 2.25
C ASN A 70 5.19 -1.20 0.88
N LEU A 71 4.52 -0.79 -0.19
CA LEU A 71 4.86 -1.21 -1.55
C LEU A 71 6.29 -0.77 -1.93
N GLY A 72 6.67 0.46 -1.60
CA GLY A 72 8.02 1.00 -1.82
C GLY A 72 9.09 0.20 -1.08
N LEU A 73 8.85 -0.11 0.19
CA LEU A 73 9.74 -0.95 1.02
C LEU A 73 9.88 -2.35 0.46
N LEU A 74 8.78 -2.99 0.03
CA LEU A 74 8.81 -4.32 -0.61
C LEU A 74 9.62 -4.29 -1.91
N VAL A 75 9.41 -3.29 -2.76
CA VAL A 75 10.18 -3.12 -4.01
C VAL A 75 11.67 -2.93 -3.69
N MET A 76 12.00 -2.07 -2.74
CA MET A 76 13.39 -1.79 -2.34
C MET A 76 14.07 -3.05 -1.79
N LEU A 77 13.41 -3.77 -0.87
CA LEU A 77 13.91 -5.02 -0.31
C LEU A 77 14.10 -6.09 -1.39
N CYS A 78 13.14 -6.24 -2.31
CA CYS A 78 13.24 -7.19 -3.41
C CYS A 78 14.36 -6.83 -4.40
N ARG A 79 14.62 -5.54 -4.65
CA ARG A 79 15.76 -5.09 -5.47
C ARG A 79 17.08 -5.39 -4.77
N TYR A 80 17.18 -5.08 -3.47
CA TYR A 80 18.37 -5.33 -2.68
C TYR A 80 18.72 -6.83 -2.62
N LEU A 81 17.75 -7.69 -2.29
CA LEU A 81 17.94 -9.15 -2.19
C LEU A 81 18.27 -9.80 -3.55
N ARG A 82 17.72 -9.27 -4.65
CA ARG A 82 18.07 -9.74 -6.00
C ARG A 82 19.52 -9.41 -6.33
N GLN A 83 20.00 -8.25 -5.90
CA GLN A 83 21.37 -7.80 -6.14
C GLN A 83 22.38 -8.58 -5.28
N SER A 84 22.02 -8.95 -4.05
CA SER A 84 22.87 -9.78 -3.18
C SER A 84 23.03 -11.23 -3.70
N ARG A 85 22.02 -11.79 -4.37
CA ARG A 85 22.13 -13.14 -5.00
C ARG A 85 23.09 -13.22 -6.18
N ILE A 86 23.48 -12.08 -6.78
CA ILE A 86 24.51 -12.05 -7.83
C ILE A 86 25.92 -12.06 -7.21
N PHE A 87 26.06 -11.64 -5.95
CA PHE A 87 27.31 -11.64 -5.18
C PHE A 87 27.40 -12.85 -4.23
N SER A 88 27.17 -14.05 -4.74
CA SER A 88 27.73 -15.26 -4.11
C SER A 88 29.02 -15.58 -4.87
N PRO A 89 30.23 -15.34 -4.29
CA PRO A 89 31.44 -15.90 -4.87
C PRO A 89 31.31 -17.43 -4.88
N PRO A 90 31.79 -18.12 -5.93
CA PRO A 90 31.77 -19.58 -5.96
C PRO A 90 32.55 -20.11 -4.75
N SER A 91 31.87 -20.90 -3.91
CA SER A 91 32.56 -21.72 -2.90
C SER A 91 33.43 -22.71 -3.66
N LYS A 92 34.75 -22.64 -3.42
CA LYS A 92 35.70 -23.69 -3.82
C LYS A 92 35.32 -25.03 -3.18
#